data_AF-A0A8J8ETJ4-F1
#
_entry.id   AF-A0A8J8ETJ4-F1
#
_cell.length_a   1.000
_cell.length_b   1.000
_cell.length_c   1.000
_cell.angle_alpha   90.00
_cell.angle_beta   90.00
_cell.angle_gamma   90.00
#
_symmetry.space_group_name_H-M   'P 1'
#
loop_
_entity.id
_entity.type
_entity.pdbx_description
1 polymer ?
#
loop_
_entity_poly.entity_id
_entity_poly.type
_entity_poly.pdbx_seq_one_letter_code
_entity_poly.pdbx_strand_id
1 'polypeptide(L)'
;MKWKPLLAVLLGLLMVGMTAGSAVAIPEWSVQKDSRDDIRPDAVLGASLDGWITGEGVKDKRIIHLIFFAYKHYKVKHGSTCSLVVSIGKLPIGGYKVWIGVPEYVEIYPSELKWKFNEVTYEGMTKKWGKPFYKFSVENSGWMASAFSIPVKFSGKKGKSYGILILGANSFDEIDSFLGNLGGTVVGGLLGGVIGGLIGLLGASGISYDYIKVTEV
;
A
#
# COMPACT_ATOMS: atom_id res chain seq x y z
N MET A 1 10.95 14.78 32.53
CA MET A 1 10.90 13.37 32.06
C MET A 1 9.47 13.02 31.64
N LYS A 2 9.17 12.97 30.33
CA LYS A 2 7.81 12.73 29.79
C LYS A 2 7.68 11.43 28.95
N TRP A 3 8.50 10.42 29.24
CA TRP A 3 8.53 9.16 28.47
C TRP A 3 7.51 8.12 28.94
N LYS A 4 7.04 8.24 30.18
CA LYS A 4 6.04 7.34 30.80
C LYS A 4 4.69 7.26 30.04
N PRO A 5 4.08 8.37 29.57
CA PRO A 5 2.83 8.27 28.83
C PRO A 5 3.01 7.64 27.44
N LEU A 6 4.16 7.87 26.80
CA LEU A 6 4.48 7.30 25.48
C LEU A 6 4.68 5.78 25.55
N LEU A 7 5.35 5.31 26.59
CA LEU A 7 5.52 3.89 26.87
C LEU A 7 4.18 3.20 27.21
N ALA A 8 3.30 3.89 27.94
CA ALA A 8 1.98 3.37 28.29
C ALA A 8 1.05 3.26 27.07
N VAL A 9 1.13 4.20 26.12
CA VAL A 9 0.40 4.12 24.84
C VAL A 9 0.94 2.96 23.99
N LEU A 10 2.27 2.78 23.93
CA LEU A 10 2.90 1.65 23.24
C LEU A 10 2.52 0.31 23.86
N LEU A 11 2.49 0.20 25.19
CA LEU A 11 2.09 -1.01 25.91
C LEU A 11 0.57 -1.27 25.81
N GLY A 12 -0.25 -0.23 25.82
CA GLY A 12 -1.70 -0.33 25.59
C GLY A 12 -2.03 -0.86 24.20
N LEU A 13 -1.34 -0.36 23.16
CA LEU A 13 -1.44 -0.89 21.79
C LEU A 13 -0.93 -2.33 21.69
N LEU A 14 0.11 -2.70 22.45
CA LEU A 14 0.68 -4.04 22.45
C LEU A 14 -0.29 -5.09 23.02
N MET A 15 -1.02 -4.77 24.09
CA MET A 15 -1.93 -5.72 24.75
C MET A 15 -3.28 -5.89 24.06
N VAL A 16 -3.69 -4.95 23.20
CA VAL A 16 -4.92 -5.08 22.39
C VAL A 16 -4.67 -5.89 21.09
N GLY A 17 -3.40 -6.04 20.68
CA GLY A 17 -3.01 -6.70 19.42
C GLY A 17 -2.82 -8.22 19.47
N MET A 18 -3.05 -8.90 20.60
CA MET A 18 -2.75 -10.34 20.73
C MET A 18 -3.93 -11.28 20.43
N THR A 19 -5.13 -10.78 20.15
CA THR A 19 -6.34 -11.62 20.03
C THR A 19 -7.17 -11.47 18.75
N ALA A 20 -6.64 -10.86 17.69
CA ALA A 20 -7.30 -10.92 16.38
C ALA A 20 -6.27 -11.09 15.26
N GLY A 21 -6.27 -12.27 14.64
CA GLY A 21 -5.43 -12.63 13.50
C GLY A 21 -5.55 -11.62 12.36
N SER A 22 -4.53 -11.40 11.54
CA SER A 22 -3.85 -12.46 10.83
C SER A 22 -2.42 -12.04 10.48
N ALA A 23 -1.44 -12.61 11.18
CA ALA A 23 -0.17 -12.89 10.53
C ALA A 23 -0.46 -14.01 9.51
N VAL A 24 -1.01 -13.66 8.35
CA VAL A 24 -0.91 -14.55 7.19
C VAL A 24 0.57 -14.56 6.86
N ALA A 25 1.24 -15.62 7.27
CA ALA A 25 2.54 -15.98 6.73
C ALA A 25 2.41 -15.92 5.21
N ILE A 26 3.06 -14.93 4.59
CA ILE A 26 3.23 -14.88 3.15
C ILE A 26 3.96 -16.18 2.82
N PRO A 27 3.34 -17.16 2.14
CA PRO A 27 4.07 -18.32 1.71
C PRO A 27 5.12 -17.80 0.73
N GLU A 28 6.38 -18.07 1.05
CA GLU A 28 7.56 -17.70 0.30
C GLU A 28 7.55 -18.46 -1.04
N TRP A 29 6.68 -18.04 -1.98
CA TRP A 29 6.72 -18.54 -3.34
C TRP A 29 7.88 -17.85 -4.04
N SER A 30 9.01 -18.56 -4.00
CA SER A 30 10.12 -18.46 -4.92
C SER A 30 9.64 -18.50 -6.37
N VAL A 31 9.16 -17.37 -6.87
CA VAL A 31 9.22 -17.07 -8.29
C VAL A 31 10.18 -15.90 -8.40
N GLN A 32 11.40 -16.23 -8.81
CA GLN A 32 12.28 -15.34 -9.54
C GLN A 32 11.44 -14.78 -10.71
N LYS A 33 10.69 -13.69 -10.44
CA LYS A 33 9.72 -13.08 -11.34
C LYS A 33 10.51 -12.31 -12.39
N ASP A 34 10.82 -13.04 -13.44
CA ASP A 34 11.45 -12.53 -14.65
C ASP A 34 10.63 -11.36 -15.20
N SER A 35 11.33 -10.25 -15.39
CA SER A 35 11.19 -9.26 -16.45
C SER A 35 9.86 -9.18 -17.22
N ARG A 36 9.23 -8.00 -17.13
CA ARG A 36 8.24 -7.40 -18.06
C ARG A 36 6.77 -7.87 -17.90
N ASP A 37 5.93 -6.91 -17.51
CA ASP A 37 4.48 -6.85 -17.81
C ASP A 37 3.45 -7.77 -17.15
N ASP A 38 3.77 -8.57 -16.14
CA ASP A 38 2.74 -9.46 -15.58
C ASP A 38 1.95 -8.86 -14.39
N ILE A 39 0.89 -8.11 -14.73
CA ILE A 39 -0.25 -7.86 -13.84
C ILE A 39 -0.91 -9.22 -13.55
N ARG A 40 -0.66 -9.80 -12.37
CA ARG A 40 -1.23 -11.09 -11.96
C ARG A 40 -1.84 -10.98 -10.56
N PRO A 41 -3.10 -11.37 -10.38
CA PRO A 41 -3.72 -11.38 -9.07
C PRO A 41 -3.09 -12.44 -8.16
N ASP A 42 -3.00 -12.14 -6.88
CA ASP A 42 -2.58 -13.10 -5.86
C ASP A 42 -3.75 -14.01 -5.49
N ALA A 43 -3.54 -15.32 -5.58
CA ALA A 43 -4.49 -16.33 -5.15
C ALA A 43 -4.41 -16.48 -3.63
N VAL A 44 -5.13 -15.64 -2.88
CA VAL A 44 -5.24 -15.75 -1.42
C VAL A 44 -6.70 -15.81 -1.00
N LEU A 45 -7.00 -16.71 -0.05
CA LEU A 45 -8.30 -16.92 0.58
C LEU A 45 -8.63 -15.76 1.55
N GLY A 46 -8.90 -14.58 1.00
CA GLY A 46 -9.25 -13.36 1.72
C GLY A 46 -9.17 -12.15 0.78
N ALA A 47 -9.81 -11.03 1.10
CA ALA A 47 -9.58 -9.79 0.36
C ALA A 47 -8.14 -9.33 0.63
N SER A 48 -7.16 -9.84 -0.12
CA SER A 48 -5.75 -9.48 0.03
C SER A 48 -5.41 -8.38 -0.96
N LEU A 49 -4.96 -7.23 -0.46
CA LEU A 49 -4.39 -6.15 -1.26
C LEU A 49 -2.87 -6.32 -1.27
N ASP A 50 -2.26 -6.46 -2.45
CA ASP A 50 -0.81 -6.58 -2.60
C ASP A 50 -0.29 -5.59 -3.64
N GLY A 51 0.67 -4.73 -3.26
CA GLY A 51 1.25 -3.73 -4.14
C GLY A 51 2.73 -3.97 -4.43
N TRP A 52 3.17 -3.76 -5.67
CA TRP A 52 4.60 -3.83 -6.00
C TRP A 52 4.98 -2.89 -7.13
N ILE A 53 6.27 -2.57 -7.22
CA ILE A 53 6.81 -1.71 -8.28
C ILE A 53 7.53 -2.58 -9.31
N THR A 54 7.29 -2.32 -10.60
CA THR A 54 7.97 -2.93 -11.75
C THR A 54 8.49 -1.87 -12.71
N GLY A 55 9.48 -2.20 -13.54
CA GLY A 55 10.02 -1.33 -14.58
C GLY A 55 11.54 -1.17 -14.51
N GLU A 56 12.14 -0.68 -15.59
CA GLU A 56 13.62 -0.58 -15.75
C GLU A 56 14.29 0.39 -14.75
N GLY A 57 13.48 1.25 -14.13
CA GLY A 57 13.91 2.14 -13.05
C GLY A 57 14.23 1.41 -11.75
N VAL A 58 13.70 0.20 -11.52
CA VAL A 58 13.98 -0.57 -10.29
C VAL A 58 15.40 -1.13 -10.32
N LYS A 59 16.18 -0.85 -9.27
CA LYS A 59 17.59 -1.29 -9.13
C LYS A 59 17.79 -2.38 -8.10
N ASP A 60 16.94 -2.42 -7.08
CA ASP A 60 17.01 -3.39 -5.98
C ASP A 60 15.60 -3.53 -5.39
N LYS A 61 15.25 -4.75 -4.98
CA LYS A 61 14.00 -5.06 -4.29
C LYS A 61 14.33 -6.00 -3.14
N ARG A 62 13.85 -5.66 -1.94
CA ARG A 62 14.01 -6.49 -0.74
C ARG A 62 12.73 -6.48 0.07
N ILE A 63 12.47 -7.55 0.81
CA ILE A 63 11.43 -7.56 1.85
C ILE A 63 12.16 -7.35 3.17
N ILE A 64 11.75 -6.32 3.92
CA ILE A 64 12.30 -6.02 5.23
C ILE A 64 11.35 -6.61 6.26
N HIS A 65 11.84 -7.60 7.00
CA HIS A 65 11.13 -8.20 8.11
C HIS A 65 11.43 -7.43 9.39
N LEU A 66 10.38 -6.95 10.05
CA LEU A 66 10.39 -6.41 11.40
C LEU A 66 9.67 -7.38 12.33
N ILE A 67 9.83 -7.16 13.64
CA ILE A 67 9.42 -8.11 14.70
C ILE A 67 7.96 -8.59 14.54
N PHE A 68 7.05 -7.72 14.08
CA PHE A 68 5.62 -8.02 13.96
C PHE A 68 5.05 -7.84 12.54
N PHE A 69 5.85 -7.45 11.55
CA PHE A 69 5.37 -7.17 10.21
C PHE A 69 6.52 -7.13 9.20
N ALA A 70 6.21 -7.29 7.91
CA ALA A 70 7.17 -7.11 6.83
C ALA A 70 6.71 -5.99 5.89
N TYR A 71 7.64 -5.34 5.22
CA TYR A 71 7.32 -4.39 4.15
C TYR A 71 8.28 -4.53 2.97
N LYS A 72 7.82 -4.15 1.78
CA LYS A 72 8.64 -4.17 0.56
C LYS A 72 9.49 -2.90 0.50
N HIS A 73 10.78 -3.03 0.25
CA HIS A 73 11.69 -1.92 0.01
C HIS A 73 12.25 -1.99 -1.40
N TYR A 74 12.05 -0.91 -2.16
CA TYR A 74 12.56 -0.74 -3.51
C TYR A 74 13.61 0.36 -3.56
N LYS A 75 14.72 0.13 -4.27
CA LYS A 75 15.58 1.20 -4.76
C LYS A 75 15.21 1.47 -6.21
N VAL A 76 14.89 2.72 -6.52
CA VAL A 76 14.47 3.15 -7.85
C VAL A 76 15.40 4.25 -8.35
N LYS A 77 15.71 4.26 -9.64
CA LYS A 77 16.53 5.30 -10.24
C LYS A 77 15.81 6.64 -10.12
N HIS A 78 16.48 7.66 -9.60
CA HIS A 78 15.92 9.02 -9.55
C HIS A 78 15.49 9.50 -10.94
N GLY A 79 14.29 10.10 -11.03
CA GLY A 79 13.70 10.59 -12.26
C GLY A 79 13.14 9.51 -13.20
N SER A 80 13.16 8.24 -12.78
CA SER A 80 12.60 7.16 -13.59
C SER A 80 11.08 7.05 -13.43
N THR A 81 10.43 6.62 -14.51
CA THR A 81 9.05 6.14 -14.51
C THR A 81 9.06 4.63 -14.36
N CYS A 82 8.29 4.13 -13.40
CA CYS A 82 8.03 2.71 -13.19
C CYS A 82 6.51 2.48 -13.21
N SER A 83 6.07 1.26 -12.97
CA SER A 83 4.67 0.92 -12.78
C SER A 83 4.44 0.46 -11.35
N LEU A 84 3.47 1.07 -10.69
CA LEU A 84 2.91 0.57 -9.44
C LEU A 84 1.77 -0.38 -9.78
N VAL A 85 1.96 -1.66 -9.47
CA VAL A 85 0.95 -2.70 -9.65
C VAL A 85 0.26 -2.95 -8.32
N VAL A 86 -1.07 -3.01 -8.35
CA VAL A 86 -1.93 -3.33 -7.22
C VAL A 86 -2.77 -4.55 -7.59
N SER A 87 -2.65 -5.60 -6.79
CA SER A 87 -3.36 -6.86 -6.88
C SER A 87 -4.38 -6.97 -5.76
N ILE A 88 -5.55 -7.49 -6.07
CA ILE A 88 -6.67 -7.68 -5.16
C ILE A 88 -7.14 -9.13 -5.31
N GLY A 89 -6.87 -9.95 -4.30
CA GLY A 89 -7.08 -11.41 -4.38
C GLY A 89 -8.56 -11.82 -4.40
N LYS A 90 -9.41 -11.16 -3.62
CA LYS A 90 -10.86 -11.44 -3.59
C LYS A 90 -11.65 -10.13 -3.50
N LEU A 91 -12.45 -9.85 -4.52
CA LEU A 91 -13.34 -8.70 -4.50
C LEU A 91 -14.63 -9.00 -3.71
N PRO A 92 -15.01 -8.14 -2.76
CA PRO A 92 -16.30 -8.21 -2.08
C PRO A 92 -17.43 -7.80 -3.02
N ILE A 93 -18.59 -8.44 -2.88
CA ILE A 93 -19.79 -8.14 -3.68
C ILE A 93 -20.14 -6.66 -3.48
N GLY A 94 -20.27 -5.89 -4.57
CA GLY A 94 -20.54 -4.44 -4.52
C GLY A 94 -19.38 -3.54 -4.98
N GLY A 95 -18.23 -4.13 -5.35
CA GLY A 95 -17.06 -3.38 -5.81
C GLY A 95 -16.02 -3.20 -4.72
N TYR A 96 -14.86 -2.68 -5.10
CA TYR A 96 -13.76 -2.44 -4.17
C TYR A 96 -13.13 -1.08 -4.42
N LYS A 97 -12.87 -0.35 -3.35
CA LYS A 97 -12.32 1.00 -3.40
C LYS A 97 -10.87 0.95 -2.94
N VAL A 98 -9.99 1.61 -3.68
CA VAL A 98 -8.56 1.67 -3.37
C VAL A 98 -8.10 3.12 -3.27
N TRP A 99 -7.38 3.46 -2.20
CA TRP A 99 -6.65 4.72 -2.08
C TRP A 99 -5.15 4.46 -2.13
N ILE A 100 -4.44 5.22 -2.95
CA ILE A 100 -2.98 5.19 -3.03
C ILE A 100 -2.46 6.54 -2.53
N GLY A 101 -1.89 6.52 -1.33
CA GLY A 101 -1.17 7.64 -0.73
C GLY A 101 0.28 7.66 -1.19
N VAL A 102 0.70 8.79 -1.75
CA VAL A 102 2.09 9.02 -2.17
C VAL A 102 2.58 10.38 -1.65
N PRO A 103 3.90 10.58 -1.51
CA PRO A 103 4.41 11.91 -1.21
C PRO A 103 4.37 12.80 -2.47
N GLU A 104 4.40 14.12 -2.28
CA GLU A 104 4.15 15.12 -3.35
C GLU A 104 5.13 15.09 -4.53
N TYR A 105 6.29 14.46 -4.39
CA TYR A 105 7.31 14.33 -5.43
C TYR A 105 7.25 12.99 -6.17
N VAL A 106 6.23 12.19 -5.89
CA VAL A 106 5.86 11.01 -6.68
C VAL A 106 4.63 11.37 -7.47
N GLU A 107 4.77 11.33 -8.80
CA GLU A 107 3.67 11.63 -9.70
C GLU A 107 3.04 10.30 -10.16
N ILE A 108 1.73 10.18 -10.01
CA ILE A 108 0.94 9.07 -10.56
C ILE A 108 0.29 9.55 -11.85
N TYR A 109 0.23 8.70 -12.87
CA TYR A 109 -0.46 8.98 -14.14
C TYR A 109 -1.70 8.08 -14.33
N PRO A 110 -2.85 8.43 -13.73
CA PRO A 110 -4.06 7.60 -13.79
C PRO A 110 -4.62 7.44 -15.20
N SER A 111 -4.32 8.36 -16.13
CA SER A 111 -4.74 8.27 -17.53
C SER A 111 -4.13 7.10 -18.29
N GLU A 112 -3.03 6.54 -17.79
CA GLU A 112 -2.33 5.39 -18.35
C GLU A 112 -2.55 4.11 -17.54
N LEU A 113 -3.58 4.11 -16.69
CA LEU A 113 -4.00 2.95 -15.92
C LEU A 113 -4.33 1.78 -16.84
N LYS A 114 -3.78 0.61 -16.52
CA LYS A 114 -4.13 -0.67 -17.13
C LYS A 114 -4.71 -1.58 -16.06
N TRP A 115 -5.74 -2.35 -16.39
CA TRP A 115 -6.35 -3.31 -15.47
C TRP A 115 -6.51 -4.69 -16.10
N LYS A 116 -6.77 -5.68 -15.25
CA LYS A 116 -7.03 -7.06 -15.63
C LYS A 116 -8.18 -7.60 -14.78
N PHE A 117 -9.00 -8.45 -15.40
CA PHE A 117 -10.21 -9.08 -14.85
C PHE A 117 -11.39 -8.15 -14.60
N ASN A 118 -11.21 -7.06 -13.84
CA ASN A 118 -12.29 -6.12 -13.57
C ASN A 118 -11.87 -4.70 -13.93
N GLU A 119 -12.82 -3.92 -14.42
CA GLU A 119 -12.60 -2.50 -14.75
C GLU A 119 -12.16 -1.72 -13.52
N VAL A 120 -11.18 -0.84 -13.72
CA VAL A 120 -10.71 0.07 -12.69
C VAL A 120 -10.85 1.49 -13.20
N THR A 121 -11.61 2.28 -12.47
CA THR A 121 -11.87 3.68 -12.77
C THR A 121 -11.12 4.56 -11.78
N TYR A 122 -10.44 5.60 -12.29
CA TYR A 122 -9.87 6.64 -11.44
C TYR A 122 -10.94 7.66 -11.04
N GLU A 123 -11.12 7.84 -9.74
CA GLU A 123 -12.20 8.63 -9.10
C GLU A 123 -11.71 10.01 -8.62
N GLY A 124 -10.54 10.43 -9.09
CA GLY A 124 -9.89 11.68 -8.71
C GLY A 124 -8.94 11.54 -7.51
N MET A 125 -8.39 12.69 -7.10
CA MET A 125 -7.45 12.82 -5.99
C MET A 125 -8.12 13.57 -4.83
N THR A 126 -7.82 13.15 -3.61
CA THR A 126 -8.18 13.88 -2.39
C THR A 126 -6.92 14.16 -1.57
N LYS A 127 -7.00 15.13 -0.66
CA LYS A 127 -5.92 15.40 0.30
C LYS A 127 -6.37 15.09 1.72
N LYS A 128 -5.56 14.34 2.46
CA LYS A 128 -5.74 14.12 3.91
C LYS A 128 -4.49 14.58 4.64
N TRP A 129 -4.66 15.53 5.57
CA TRP A 129 -3.56 16.26 6.22
C TRP A 129 -2.53 16.82 5.24
N GLY A 130 -3.00 17.35 4.11
CA GLY A 130 -2.15 17.90 3.05
C GLY A 130 -1.43 16.85 2.19
N LYS A 131 -1.61 15.56 2.43
CA LYS A 131 -0.99 14.48 1.64
C LYS A 131 -1.94 13.98 0.55
N PRO A 132 -1.47 13.79 -0.70
CA PRO A 132 -2.32 13.36 -1.79
C PRO A 132 -2.64 11.85 -1.69
N PHE A 133 -3.90 11.53 -1.91
CA PHE A 133 -4.44 10.18 -2.03
C PHE A 133 -5.21 10.07 -3.34
N TYR A 134 -4.77 9.16 -4.21
CA TYR A 134 -5.41 8.88 -5.50
C TYR A 134 -6.45 7.78 -5.30
N LYS A 135 -7.67 8.01 -5.76
CA LYS A 135 -8.82 7.15 -5.51
C LYS A 135 -9.13 6.31 -6.76
N PHE A 136 -9.28 5.01 -6.57
CA PHE A 136 -9.63 4.07 -7.63
C PHE A 136 -10.85 3.27 -7.21
N SER A 137 -11.77 3.07 -8.13
CA SER A 137 -12.90 2.17 -8.01
C SER A 137 -12.64 0.95 -8.87
N VAL A 138 -12.66 -0.23 -8.27
CA VAL A 138 -12.61 -1.50 -8.98
C VAL A 138 -14.02 -2.04 -9.03
N GLU A 139 -14.57 -2.12 -10.24
CA GLU A 139 -15.87 -2.75 -10.43
C GLU A 139 -15.79 -4.22 -10.05
N ASN A 140 -16.92 -4.80 -9.64
CA ASN A 140 -16.98 -6.21 -9.34
C ASN A 140 -18.08 -6.87 -10.17
N SER A 141 -17.67 -7.72 -11.12
CA SER A 141 -18.57 -8.55 -11.92
C SER A 141 -18.69 -10.00 -11.41
N GLY A 142 -17.96 -10.39 -10.35
CA GLY A 142 -17.98 -11.73 -9.75
C GLY A 142 -16.91 -11.96 -8.68
N TRP A 143 -16.86 -13.14 -8.06
CA TRP A 143 -15.88 -13.50 -7.01
C TRP A 143 -14.46 -13.73 -7.59
N MET A 144 -14.01 -12.84 -8.45
CA MET A 144 -12.74 -12.91 -9.15
C MET A 144 -11.76 -11.91 -8.57
N ALA A 145 -10.50 -12.31 -8.57
CA ALA A 145 -9.41 -11.42 -8.27
C ALA A 145 -9.30 -10.31 -9.35
N SER A 146 -8.74 -9.16 -8.99
CA SER A 146 -8.49 -8.06 -9.91
C SER A 146 -7.09 -7.53 -9.70
N ALA A 147 -6.52 -6.92 -10.73
CA ALA A 147 -5.26 -6.23 -10.58
C ALA A 147 -5.17 -5.09 -11.59
N PHE A 148 -4.48 -4.02 -11.19
CA PHE A 148 -4.25 -2.88 -12.04
C PHE A 148 -2.84 -2.33 -11.87
N SER A 149 -2.37 -1.60 -12.87
CA SER A 149 -1.04 -1.03 -12.94
C SER A 149 -1.13 0.41 -13.38
N ILE A 150 -0.43 1.29 -12.68
CA ILE A 150 -0.40 2.72 -12.99
C ILE A 150 1.05 3.17 -13.10
N PRO A 151 1.42 3.93 -14.15
CA PRO A 151 2.72 4.56 -14.21
C PRO A 151 2.92 5.54 -13.05
N VAL A 152 4.09 5.46 -12.43
CA VAL A 152 4.52 6.32 -11.34
C VAL A 152 5.91 6.86 -11.64
N LYS A 153 6.09 8.17 -11.55
CA LYS A 153 7.39 8.83 -11.74
C LYS A 153 7.94 9.30 -10.40
N PHE A 154 9.15 8.85 -10.11
CA PHE A 154 9.87 9.14 -8.88
C PHE A 154 10.76 10.37 -9.07
N SER A 155 10.24 11.54 -8.71
CA SER A 155 10.89 12.84 -8.95
C SER A 155 11.33 13.54 -7.66
N GLY A 156 11.68 12.77 -6.62
CA GLY A 156 12.18 13.30 -5.36
C GLY A 156 13.58 13.89 -5.48
N LYS A 157 14.48 13.43 -4.62
CA LYS A 157 15.91 13.74 -4.70
C LYS A 157 16.67 12.43 -4.54
N LYS A 158 17.80 12.29 -5.23
CA LYS A 158 18.70 11.15 -5.01
C LYS A 158 19.05 11.00 -3.52
N GLY A 159 18.98 9.77 -3.00
CA GLY A 159 19.15 9.42 -1.60
C GLY A 159 17.88 9.55 -0.74
N LYS A 160 16.80 10.17 -1.24
CA LYS A 160 15.57 10.34 -0.47
C LYS A 160 14.83 9.01 -0.34
N SER A 161 14.32 8.75 0.86
CA SER A 161 13.49 7.58 1.15
C SER A 161 12.12 7.97 1.66
N TYR A 162 11.09 7.21 1.27
CA TYR A 162 9.69 7.52 1.55
C TYR A 162 8.81 6.30 1.40
N GLY A 163 7.52 6.45 1.74
CA GLY A 163 6.54 5.38 1.68
C GLY A 163 5.44 5.64 0.65
N ILE A 164 4.94 4.56 0.06
CA ILE A 164 3.68 4.50 -0.66
C ILE A 164 2.74 3.67 0.19
N LEU A 165 1.58 4.24 0.50
CA LEU A 165 0.54 3.58 1.27
C LEU A 165 -0.61 3.20 0.34
N ILE A 166 -0.99 1.93 0.33
CA ILE A 166 -2.10 1.42 -0.47
C ILE A 166 -3.15 0.92 0.50
N LEU A 167 -4.38 1.40 0.37
CA LEU A 167 -5.52 1.06 1.23
C LEU A 167 -6.65 0.55 0.35
N GLY A 168 -7.34 -0.48 0.79
CA GLY A 168 -8.46 -1.09 0.08
C GLY A 168 -9.62 -1.40 1.02
N ALA A 169 -10.84 -1.14 0.58
CA ALA A 169 -12.07 -1.36 1.35
C ALA A 169 -13.30 -1.47 0.45
N ASN A 170 -14.49 -1.67 1.02
CA ASN A 170 -15.74 -1.71 0.24
C ASN A 170 -16.21 -0.30 -0.14
N SER A 171 -15.87 0.70 0.67
CA SER A 171 -16.27 2.08 0.46
C SER A 171 -15.13 3.07 0.72
N PHE A 172 -15.22 4.27 0.15
CA PHE A 172 -14.27 5.33 0.45
C PHE A 172 -14.42 5.86 1.89
N ASP A 173 -15.61 5.78 2.49
CA ASP A 173 -15.87 6.23 3.85
C ASP A 173 -15.20 5.34 4.90
N GLU A 174 -15.10 4.03 4.64
CA GLU A 174 -14.34 3.09 5.46
C GLU A 174 -12.84 3.47 5.47
N ILE A 175 -12.27 3.72 4.28
CA ILE A 175 -10.87 4.16 4.15
C ILE A 175 -10.67 5.50 4.86
N ASP A 176 -11.62 6.43 4.72
CA ASP A 176 -11.51 7.75 5.33
C ASP A 176 -11.57 7.70 6.86
N SER A 177 -12.50 6.92 7.40
CA SER A 177 -12.64 6.70 8.84
C SER A 177 -11.38 6.05 9.41
N PHE A 178 -10.83 5.06 8.71
CA PHE A 178 -9.59 4.41 9.07
C PHE A 178 -8.40 5.37 9.12
N LEU A 179 -8.25 6.20 8.08
CA LEU A 179 -7.23 7.24 8.06
C LEU A 179 -7.44 8.24 9.21
N GLY A 180 -8.70 8.65 9.45
CA GLY A 180 -9.07 9.54 10.55
C GLY A 180 -8.60 9.01 11.91
N ASN A 181 -8.80 7.72 12.15
CA ASN A 181 -8.36 7.04 13.37
C ASN A 181 -6.83 6.87 13.46
N LEU A 182 -6.16 6.64 12.32
CA LEU A 182 -4.70 6.62 12.25
C LEU A 182 -4.06 7.96 12.63
N GLY A 183 -4.69 9.06 12.17
CA GLY A 183 -4.23 10.41 12.41
C GLY A 183 -3.08 10.87 11.50
N GLY A 184 -3.00 12.18 11.29
CA GLY A 184 -2.07 12.80 10.35
C GLY A 184 -0.59 12.57 10.66
N THR A 185 -0.21 12.41 11.93
CA THR A 185 1.18 12.14 12.32
C THR A 185 1.66 10.78 11.84
N VAL A 186 0.83 9.73 11.99
CA VAL A 186 1.19 8.37 11.56
C VAL A 186 1.21 8.30 10.04
N VAL A 187 0.19 8.85 9.36
CA VAL A 187 0.13 8.94 7.90
C VAL A 187 1.34 9.70 7.34
N GLY A 188 1.70 10.83 7.96
CA GLY A 188 2.88 11.61 7.58
C GLY A 188 4.18 10.83 7.77
N GLY A 189 4.32 10.07 8.86
CA GLY A 189 5.49 9.23 9.12
C GLY A 189 5.63 8.05 8.16
N LEU A 190 4.52 7.42 7.78
CA LEU A 190 4.47 6.35 6.77
C LEU A 190 4.89 6.88 5.40
N LEU A 191 4.22 7.94 4.91
CA LEU A 191 4.56 8.53 3.60
C LEU A 191 5.95 9.17 3.59
N GLY A 192 6.44 9.64 4.74
CA GLY A 192 7.81 10.09 4.92
C GLY A 192 8.86 8.97 4.99
N GLY A 193 8.45 7.70 5.02
CA GLY A 193 9.35 6.54 5.08
C GLY A 193 10.07 6.37 6.42
N VAL A 194 9.65 7.10 7.45
CA VAL A 194 10.26 7.16 8.79
C VAL A 194 9.69 6.05 9.69
N ILE A 195 8.41 5.72 9.49
CA ILE A 195 7.73 4.64 10.20
C ILE A 195 7.54 3.51 9.20
N GLY A 196 8.24 2.39 9.38
CA GLY A 196 7.92 1.17 8.64
C GLY A 196 6.60 0.61 9.18
N GLY A 197 5.62 0.37 8.32
CA GLY A 197 4.51 -0.58 8.50
C GLY A 197 3.86 -0.74 9.89
N LEU A 198 3.63 0.33 10.66
CA LEU A 198 2.86 0.29 11.93
C LEU A 198 1.39 -0.18 11.78
N ILE A 199 0.96 -0.45 10.55
CA ILE A 199 -0.42 -0.72 10.20
C ILE A 199 -0.84 -2.16 10.55
N GLY A 200 0.14 -3.06 10.80
CA GLY A 200 -0.08 -4.43 11.31
C GLY A 200 -0.89 -4.53 12.59
N LEU A 201 -0.91 -3.45 13.39
CA LEU A 201 -1.66 -3.39 14.64
C LEU A 201 -3.15 -3.03 14.47
N LEU A 202 -3.63 -2.81 13.24
CA LEU A 202 -4.98 -2.32 12.98
C LEU A 202 -5.89 -3.33 12.25
N GLY A 203 -5.56 -4.62 12.31
CA GLY A 203 -6.25 -5.73 11.62
C GLY A 203 -7.73 -5.96 11.97
N ALA A 204 -8.41 -5.04 12.66
CA ALA A 204 -9.81 -5.15 13.05
C ALA A 204 -10.78 -4.27 12.21
N SER A 205 -10.29 -3.48 11.24
CA SER A 205 -11.09 -2.44 10.58
C SER A 205 -11.79 -2.84 9.27
N GLY A 206 -11.67 -4.09 8.81
CA GLY A 206 -12.20 -4.49 7.48
C GLY A 206 -11.45 -3.85 6.30
N ILE A 207 -10.38 -3.09 6.57
CA ILE A 207 -9.49 -2.47 5.59
C ILE A 207 -8.35 -3.43 5.27
N SER A 208 -8.09 -3.61 3.98
CA SER A 208 -6.83 -4.19 3.50
C SER A 208 -5.82 -3.08 3.26
N TYR A 209 -4.55 -3.33 3.54
CA TYR A 209 -3.51 -2.34 3.26
C TYR A 209 -2.21 -3.01 2.81
N ASP A 210 -1.40 -2.27 2.06
CA ASP A 210 -0.01 -2.62 1.81
C ASP A 210 0.86 -1.34 1.90
N TYR A 211 2.13 -1.54 2.24
CA TYR A 211 3.10 -0.47 2.41
C TYR A 211 4.40 -0.79 1.68
N ILE A 212 4.79 0.14 0.79
CA ILE A 212 6.02 0.03 0.01
C ILE A 212 6.94 1.17 0.39
N LYS A 213 8.13 0.85 0.90
CA LYS A 213 9.22 1.82 1.07
C LYS A 213 9.98 1.97 -0.23
N VAL A 214 10.30 3.20 -0.61
CA VAL A 214 11.08 3.54 -1.81
C VAL A 214 12.29 4.37 -1.39
N THR A 215 13.43 4.11 -2.01
CA THR A 215 14.62 4.96 -1.95
C THR A 215 15.07 5.31 -3.36
N GLU A 216 15.20 6.59 -3.67
CA GLU A 216 15.71 7.04 -4.96
C GLU A 216 17.24 6.97 -5.00
N VAL A 217 17.82 6.34 -6.02
CA VAL A 217 19.28 6.13 -6.20
C VAL A 217 19.81 6.69 -7.52
#